data_AF-A0A2E4RL80-F1
#
_entry.id   AF-A0A2E4RL80-F1
#
_cell.length_a   1.000
_cell.length_b   1.000
_cell.length_c   1.000
_cell.angle_alpha   90.00
_cell.angle_beta   90.00
_cell.angle_gamma   90.00
#
_symmetry.space_group_name_H-M   'P 1'
#
loop_
_entity.id
_entity.type
_entity.pdbx_description
1 polymer ?
#
loop_
_entity_poly.entity_id
_entity_poly.type
_entity_poly.pdbx_seq_one_letter_code
_entity_poly.pdbx_strand_id
1 'polypeptide(L)'
;MLLAELEIFHSRSAQPTRRVALGQLVLPVEPAPGLGGVLLGAVVARHALDLASDDITGLRRLIIDIGAGRRVVQPRIRHRYQVDRHGLAVSTHRLIGEGEEMSFEFAERGGDLAQVLGAIYAVERLDQQHRSSIADVLIKALRWKGPIGPSMVAFLAGAQSSSLAALADPRAWALERLGFSDSETSPSSREVSRRYRQQMRSVHPDHGGDHEDASAAIRELAEARRILTKS
;
A
#
# COMPACT_ATOMS: atom_id res chain seq x y z
N MET A 1 16.22 -6.44 2.49
CA MET A 1 16.26 -5.10 3.13
C MET A 1 14.88 -4.76 3.68
N LEU A 2 14.78 -4.15 4.86
CA LEU A 2 13.48 -3.72 5.41
C LEU A 2 12.93 -2.53 4.62
N LEU A 3 11.72 -2.64 4.07
CA LEU A 3 11.05 -1.59 3.29
C LEU A 3 9.96 -0.86 4.08
N ALA A 4 9.19 -1.61 4.87
CA ALA A 4 8.20 -1.07 5.79
C ALA A 4 7.97 -2.05 6.95
N GLU A 5 7.55 -1.52 8.11
CA GLU A 5 7.25 -2.28 9.32
C GLU A 5 6.04 -1.71 10.05
N LEU A 6 5.20 -2.60 10.58
CA LEU A 6 4.06 -2.30 11.43
C LEU A 6 4.06 -3.25 12.63
N GLU A 7 4.27 -2.73 13.83
CA GLU A 7 4.02 -3.47 15.06
C GLU A 7 2.66 -3.17 15.66
N ILE A 8 1.92 -4.23 15.96
CA ILE A 8 0.61 -4.18 16.60
C ILE A 8 0.67 -4.95 17.91
N PHE A 9 0.41 -4.25 19.00
CA PHE A 9 0.18 -4.85 20.30
C PHE A 9 -1.30 -5.16 20.46
N HIS A 10 -1.63 -6.38 20.84
CA HIS A 10 -3.02 -6.81 20.99
C HIS A 10 -3.20 -7.70 22.21
N SER A 11 -4.45 -7.80 22.67
CA SER A 11 -4.78 -8.74 23.75
C SER A 11 -4.50 -10.18 23.34
N ARG A 12 -4.05 -10.99 24.30
CA ARG A 12 -3.93 -12.44 24.15
C ARG A 12 -5.32 -13.06 23.98
N SER A 13 -5.40 -14.23 23.33
CA SER A 13 -6.66 -14.99 23.24
C SER A 13 -7.22 -15.22 24.66
N ALA A 14 -8.57 -15.17 24.79
CA ALA A 14 -9.33 -15.33 26.05
C ALA A 14 -9.36 -14.17 27.07
N GLN A 15 -8.95 -12.94 26.72
CA GLN A 15 -9.12 -11.78 27.60
C GLN A 15 -10.48 -11.07 27.42
N PRO A 16 -11.20 -10.69 28.51
CA PRO A 16 -12.50 -10.01 28.42
C PRO A 16 -12.41 -8.64 27.74
N THR A 17 -11.32 -7.90 28.00
CA THR A 17 -11.06 -6.60 27.37
C THR A 17 -10.17 -6.79 26.16
N ARG A 18 -10.70 -6.52 24.97
CA ARG A 18 -9.91 -6.56 23.73
C ARG A 18 -9.24 -5.20 23.51
N ARG A 19 -7.93 -5.18 23.60
CA ARG A 19 -7.08 -3.98 23.53
C ARG A 19 -6.19 -4.05 22.29
N VAL A 20 -5.97 -2.90 21.66
CA VAL A 20 -5.03 -2.70 20.54
C VAL A 20 -4.16 -1.48 20.87
N ALA A 21 -2.88 -1.58 20.59
CA ALA A 21 -1.92 -0.48 20.68
C ALA A 21 -0.93 -0.59 19.51
N LEU A 22 -0.31 0.52 19.12
CA LEU A 22 0.75 0.51 18.09
C LEU A 22 2.12 0.42 18.75
N GLY A 23 3.01 -0.32 18.10
CA GLY A 23 4.44 -0.44 18.43
C GLY A 23 5.32 0.49 17.59
N GLN A 24 6.45 -0.05 17.13
CA GLN A 24 7.31 0.55 16.12
C GLN A 24 6.58 0.64 14.77
N LEU A 25 6.83 1.73 14.05
CA LEU A 25 6.28 2.00 12.73
C LEU A 25 7.38 2.51 11.80
N VAL A 26 7.53 1.85 10.65
CA VAL A 26 8.34 2.33 9.53
C VAL A 26 7.44 2.32 8.30
N LEU A 27 6.82 3.47 8.01
CA LEU A 27 5.76 3.56 7.00
C LEU A 27 6.06 4.68 5.98
N PRO A 28 7.01 4.47 5.05
CA PRO A 28 7.23 5.41 3.96
C PRO A 28 6.01 5.42 3.04
N VAL A 29 5.26 6.52 3.04
CA VAL A 29 4.00 6.68 2.28
C VAL A 29 4.11 7.71 1.15
N GLU A 30 5.28 8.27 0.94
CA GLU A 30 5.52 9.27 -0.11
C GLU A 30 6.30 8.66 -1.28
N PRO A 31 5.83 8.88 -2.52
CA PRO A 31 4.49 9.36 -2.87
C PRO A 31 3.41 8.30 -2.57
N ALA A 32 2.17 8.73 -2.31
CA ALA A 32 1.10 7.82 -1.92
C ALA A 32 0.79 6.76 -3.00
N PRO A 33 0.60 5.47 -2.63
CA PRO A 33 0.52 4.96 -1.26
C PRO A 33 1.87 4.69 -0.57
N GLY A 34 2.97 4.68 -1.31
CA GLY A 34 4.29 4.25 -0.86
C GLY A 34 4.32 2.80 -0.35
N LEU A 35 5.50 2.34 0.05
CA LEU A 35 5.72 0.99 0.56
C LEU A 35 4.98 0.76 1.91
N GLY A 36 4.87 1.81 2.74
CA GLY A 36 4.10 1.80 3.97
C GLY A 36 2.61 1.62 3.75
N GLY A 37 2.01 2.35 2.81
CA GLY A 37 0.59 2.21 2.49
C GLY A 37 0.27 0.85 1.87
N VAL A 38 1.19 0.30 1.06
CA VAL A 38 1.10 -1.07 0.55
C VAL A 38 1.13 -2.10 1.69
N LEU A 39 2.03 -1.95 2.66
CA LEU A 39 2.06 -2.83 3.85
C LEU A 39 0.76 -2.76 4.66
N LEU A 40 0.26 -1.54 4.96
CA LEU A 40 -0.99 -1.38 5.70
C LEU A 40 -2.16 -2.03 4.94
N GLY A 41 -2.25 -1.80 3.63
CA GLY A 41 -3.25 -2.42 2.77
C GLY A 41 -3.13 -3.94 2.74
N ALA A 42 -1.92 -4.49 2.71
CA ALA A 42 -1.67 -5.93 2.72
C ALA A 42 -2.12 -6.60 4.03
N VAL A 43 -1.85 -5.96 5.19
CA VAL A 43 -2.34 -6.43 6.50
C VAL A 43 -3.87 -6.44 6.52
N VAL A 44 -4.51 -5.37 6.02
CA VAL A 44 -5.98 -5.33 5.90
C VAL A 44 -6.50 -6.43 4.98
N ALA A 45 -5.91 -6.58 3.78
CA ALA A 45 -6.34 -7.57 2.79
C ALA A 45 -6.21 -9.01 3.31
N ARG A 46 -5.11 -9.33 4.01
CA ARG A 46 -4.88 -10.67 4.59
C ARG A 46 -5.89 -11.00 5.67
N HIS A 47 -6.13 -10.08 6.60
CA HIS A 47 -6.93 -10.37 7.80
C HIS A 47 -8.43 -10.06 7.63
N ALA A 48 -8.83 -9.29 6.61
CA ALA A 48 -10.25 -8.99 6.39
C ALA A 48 -11.05 -10.13 5.73
N LEU A 49 -10.38 -11.16 5.17
CA LEU A 49 -11.05 -12.23 4.41
C LEU A 49 -12.09 -12.99 5.24
N ASP A 50 -11.76 -13.25 6.51
CA ASP A 50 -12.57 -14.08 7.42
C ASP A 50 -13.42 -13.26 8.41
N LEU A 51 -13.49 -11.93 8.23
CA LEU A 51 -14.30 -11.07 9.08
C LEU A 51 -15.78 -11.06 8.68
N ALA A 52 -16.65 -10.95 9.68
CA ALA A 52 -18.08 -10.81 9.46
C ALA A 52 -18.43 -9.50 8.73
N SER A 53 -19.49 -9.52 7.93
CA SER A 53 -19.96 -8.36 7.14
C SER A 53 -20.22 -7.10 7.98
N ASP A 54 -20.73 -7.26 9.21
CA ASP A 54 -20.97 -6.16 10.14
C ASP A 54 -19.65 -5.51 10.59
N ASP A 55 -18.61 -6.31 10.82
CA ASP A 55 -17.28 -5.80 11.14
C ASP A 55 -16.70 -5.04 9.95
N ILE A 56 -16.81 -5.57 8.73
CA ILE A 56 -16.36 -4.89 7.51
C ILE A 56 -17.04 -3.53 7.33
N THR A 57 -18.34 -3.44 7.60
CA THR A 57 -19.10 -2.18 7.55
C THR A 57 -18.59 -1.18 8.59
N GLY A 58 -18.36 -1.63 9.82
CA GLY A 58 -17.78 -0.81 10.88
C GLY A 58 -16.36 -0.33 10.57
N LEU A 59 -15.52 -1.20 10.02
CA LEU A 59 -14.15 -0.90 9.61
C LEU A 59 -14.11 0.13 8.49
N ARG A 60 -14.96 -0.01 7.47
CA ARG A 60 -15.07 0.96 6.39
C ARG A 60 -15.41 2.35 6.92
N ARG A 61 -16.38 2.46 7.85
CA ARG A 61 -16.71 3.74 8.49
C ARG A 61 -15.53 4.32 9.26
N LEU A 62 -14.84 3.48 10.03
CA LEU A 62 -13.65 3.90 10.79
C LEU A 62 -12.53 4.43 9.90
N ILE A 63 -12.26 3.75 8.77
CA ILE A 63 -11.26 4.19 7.80
C ILE A 63 -11.59 5.58 7.25
N ILE A 64 -12.87 5.83 6.90
CA ILE A 64 -13.30 7.15 6.41
C ILE A 64 -13.14 8.21 7.51
N ASP A 65 -13.49 7.89 8.77
CA ASP A 65 -13.31 8.81 9.90
C ASP A 65 -11.84 9.20 10.10
N ILE A 66 -10.93 8.22 10.12
CA ILE A 66 -9.49 8.46 10.30
C ILE A 66 -8.88 9.18 9.10
N GLY A 67 -9.24 8.79 7.88
CA GLY A 67 -8.80 9.45 6.65
C GLY A 67 -9.14 10.93 6.64
N ALA A 68 -10.33 11.28 7.15
CA ALA A 68 -10.79 12.66 7.31
C ALA A 68 -10.24 13.37 8.56
N GLY A 69 -9.39 12.72 9.36
CA GLY A 69 -8.86 13.28 10.61
C GLY A 69 -9.91 13.50 11.71
N ARG A 70 -11.06 12.82 11.63
CA ARG A 70 -12.12 12.94 12.64
C ARG A 70 -11.71 12.24 13.93
N ARG A 71 -12.16 12.79 15.06
CA ARG A 71 -11.97 12.17 16.38
C ARG A 71 -12.70 10.83 16.44
N VAL A 72 -11.98 9.75 16.72
CA VAL A 72 -12.53 8.41 16.94
C VAL A 72 -12.82 8.19 18.42
N VAL A 73 -14.09 8.04 18.78
CA VAL A 73 -14.49 7.65 20.15
C VAL A 73 -14.15 6.18 20.38
N GLN A 74 -13.57 5.85 21.53
CA GLN A 74 -13.24 4.48 21.90
C GLN A 74 -14.26 3.92 22.91
N PRO A 75 -14.58 2.62 22.89
CA PRO A 75 -14.06 1.58 21.98
C PRO A 75 -14.67 1.64 20.57
N ARG A 76 -14.04 0.95 19.61
CA ARG A 76 -14.58 0.75 18.26
C ARG A 76 -14.73 -0.72 17.93
N ILE A 77 -15.90 -1.05 17.37
CA ILE A 77 -16.36 -2.40 17.11
C ILE A 77 -16.38 -3.18 18.44
N ARG A 78 -15.28 -3.85 18.79
CA ARG A 78 -15.14 -4.59 20.04
C ARG A 78 -13.76 -4.39 20.71
N HIS A 79 -12.96 -3.44 20.22
CA HIS A 79 -11.61 -3.21 20.69
C HIS A 79 -11.42 -1.77 21.17
N ARG A 80 -10.62 -1.61 22.22
CA ARG A 80 -10.17 -0.31 22.72
C ARG A 80 -8.75 -0.04 22.22
N TYR A 81 -8.59 1.04 21.45
CA TYR A 81 -7.27 1.57 21.14
C TYR A 81 -6.67 2.27 22.36
N GLN A 82 -5.39 2.02 22.67
CA GLN A 82 -4.70 2.59 23.82
C GLN A 82 -3.19 2.74 23.55
N VAL A 83 -2.51 3.50 24.44
CA VAL A 83 -1.05 3.69 24.38
C VAL A 83 -0.31 2.63 25.20
N ASP A 84 -0.86 2.24 26.36
CA ASP A 84 -0.25 1.22 27.22
C ASP A 84 -0.19 -0.15 26.52
N ARG A 85 0.99 -0.77 26.61
CA ARG A 85 1.32 -2.05 25.99
C ARG A 85 1.48 -3.18 27.02
N HIS A 86 1.40 -2.87 28.32
CA HIS A 86 1.66 -3.85 29.36
C HIS A 86 0.68 -5.04 29.30
N GLY A 87 1.24 -6.24 29.29
CA GLY A 87 0.50 -7.51 29.21
C GLY A 87 -0.16 -7.78 27.85
N LEU A 88 0.16 -7.02 26.80
CA LEU A 88 -0.24 -7.30 25.42
C LEU A 88 0.78 -8.20 24.73
N ALA A 89 0.30 -9.04 23.80
CA ALA A 89 1.14 -9.72 22.83
C ALA A 89 1.47 -8.75 21.67
N VAL A 90 2.53 -9.05 20.93
CA VAL A 90 2.96 -8.26 19.77
C VAL A 90 2.93 -9.10 18.49
N SER A 91 2.48 -8.47 17.42
CA SER A 91 2.52 -8.96 16.05
C SER A 91 3.20 -7.93 15.17
N THR A 92 4.29 -8.34 14.52
CA THR A 92 5.07 -7.49 13.62
C THR A 92 4.82 -7.93 12.18
N HIS A 93 4.44 -6.98 11.32
CA HIS A 93 4.24 -7.18 9.89
C HIS A 93 5.28 -6.37 9.13
N ARG A 94 5.87 -6.96 8.09
CA ARG A 94 6.96 -6.34 7.32
C ARG A 94 6.74 -6.49 5.83
N LEU A 95 7.25 -5.50 5.10
CA LEU A 95 7.55 -5.60 3.69
C LEU A 95 9.06 -5.66 3.56
N ILE A 96 9.57 -6.72 2.94
CA ILE A 96 11.00 -6.96 2.73
C ILE A 96 11.30 -6.88 1.24
N GLY A 97 12.39 -6.21 0.88
CA GLY A 97 12.91 -6.14 -0.49
C GLY A 97 14.08 -7.09 -0.69
N GLU A 98 14.05 -7.85 -1.78
CA GLU A 98 15.08 -8.78 -2.22
C GLU A 98 15.41 -8.51 -3.70
N GLY A 99 16.43 -7.68 -3.95
CA GLY A 99 16.68 -7.16 -5.30
C GLY A 99 15.51 -6.30 -5.78
N GLU A 100 14.90 -6.68 -6.91
CA GLU A 100 13.71 -6.03 -7.47
C GLU A 100 12.39 -6.61 -6.94
N GLU A 101 12.45 -7.70 -6.17
CA GLU A 101 11.29 -8.38 -5.62
C GLU A 101 10.93 -7.88 -4.22
N MET A 102 9.67 -8.08 -3.84
CA MET A 102 9.17 -7.78 -2.51
C MET A 102 8.41 -8.97 -1.95
N SER A 103 8.61 -9.25 -0.67
CA SER A 103 7.88 -10.27 0.07
C SER A 103 7.25 -9.68 1.32
N PHE A 104 6.11 -10.24 1.73
CA PHE A 104 5.43 -9.85 2.96
C PHE A 104 5.68 -10.88 4.04
N GLU A 105 6.14 -10.42 5.20
CA GLU A 105 6.20 -11.20 6.42
C GLU A 105 5.04 -10.77 7.33
N PHE A 106 4.12 -11.67 7.65
CA PHE A 106 3.02 -11.40 8.57
C PHE A 106 3.20 -12.20 9.84
N ALA A 107 2.97 -11.56 10.98
CA ALA A 107 2.88 -12.30 12.23
C ALA A 107 1.63 -13.18 12.25
N GLU A 108 1.79 -14.42 12.69
CA GLU A 108 0.72 -15.43 12.75
C GLU A 108 -0.12 -15.37 14.04
N ARG A 109 0.09 -14.33 14.88
CA ARG A 109 -0.52 -14.23 16.21
C ARG A 109 -1.55 -13.10 16.27
N GLY A 110 -2.54 -13.29 17.14
CA GLY A 110 -3.62 -12.32 17.39
C GLY A 110 -4.85 -12.53 16.51
N GLY A 111 -5.98 -11.96 16.92
CA GLY A 111 -7.22 -12.04 16.14
C GLY A 111 -7.20 -11.08 14.96
N ASP A 112 -7.77 -11.49 13.83
CA ASP A 112 -7.78 -10.73 12.58
C ASP A 112 -8.28 -9.29 12.74
N LEU A 113 -9.37 -9.10 13.48
CA LEU A 113 -9.92 -7.78 13.73
C LEU A 113 -8.92 -6.87 14.47
N ALA A 114 -8.07 -7.41 15.34
CA ALA A 114 -7.04 -6.62 16.01
C ALA A 114 -5.93 -6.17 15.04
N GLN A 115 -5.55 -7.05 14.09
CA GLN A 115 -4.55 -6.73 13.07
C GLN A 115 -5.06 -5.66 12.11
N VAL A 116 -6.30 -5.80 11.63
CA VAL A 116 -6.95 -4.81 10.77
C VAL A 116 -7.09 -3.46 11.50
N LEU A 117 -7.53 -3.46 12.77
CA LEU A 117 -7.63 -2.23 13.55
C LEU A 117 -6.27 -1.57 13.78
N GLY A 118 -5.21 -2.34 14.05
CA GLY A 118 -3.86 -1.79 14.18
C GLY A 118 -3.39 -1.12 12.89
N ALA A 119 -3.59 -1.74 11.73
CA ALA A 119 -3.27 -1.13 10.43
C ALA A 119 -4.06 0.17 10.18
N ILE A 120 -5.34 0.20 10.56
CA ILE A 120 -6.19 1.39 10.43
C ILE A 120 -5.74 2.51 11.36
N TYR A 121 -5.46 2.23 12.64
CA TYR A 121 -4.99 3.25 13.58
C TYR A 121 -3.56 3.74 13.26
N ALA A 122 -2.75 2.96 12.54
CA ALA A 122 -1.44 3.43 12.06
C ALA A 122 -1.57 4.64 11.13
N VAL A 123 -2.68 4.80 10.42
CA VAL A 123 -2.96 5.97 9.57
C VAL A 123 -3.03 7.27 10.40
N GLU A 124 -3.46 7.22 11.67
CA GLU A 124 -3.44 8.39 12.56
C GLU A 124 -2.02 8.88 12.87
N ARG A 125 -0.98 8.06 12.63
CA ARG A 125 0.43 8.43 12.81
C ARG A 125 1.06 9.06 11.58
N LEU A 126 0.36 9.03 10.45
CA LEU A 126 0.79 9.70 9.22
C LEU A 126 0.38 11.18 9.24
N ASP A 127 1.09 11.98 8.46
CA ASP A 127 0.73 13.36 8.21
C ASP A 127 -0.64 13.48 7.56
N GLN A 128 -1.39 14.52 7.94
CA GLN A 128 -2.78 14.72 7.52
C GLN A 128 -2.96 14.70 5.99
N GLN A 129 -1.98 15.20 5.25
CA GLN A 129 -1.99 15.22 3.78
C GLN A 129 -2.06 13.82 3.15
N HIS A 130 -1.53 12.78 3.81
CA HIS A 130 -1.49 11.41 3.29
C HIS A 130 -2.69 10.57 3.75
N ARG A 131 -3.34 10.93 4.87
CA ARG A 131 -4.36 10.10 5.52
C ARG A 131 -5.50 9.73 4.59
N SER A 132 -6.01 10.67 3.80
CA SER A 132 -7.11 10.40 2.88
C SER A 132 -6.71 9.39 1.79
N SER A 133 -5.53 9.57 1.18
CA SER A 133 -5.05 8.66 0.13
C SER A 133 -4.77 7.26 0.66
N ILE A 134 -4.20 7.14 1.87
CA ILE A 134 -4.00 5.84 2.51
C ILE A 134 -5.33 5.22 2.95
N ALA A 135 -6.29 6.01 3.43
CA ALA A 135 -7.63 5.52 3.76
C ALA A 135 -8.32 4.90 2.53
N ASP A 136 -8.21 5.52 1.35
CA ASP A 136 -8.74 4.95 0.10
C ASP A 136 -8.09 3.59 -0.23
N VAL A 137 -6.79 3.45 0.02
CA VAL A 137 -6.06 2.17 -0.14
C VAL A 137 -6.60 1.11 0.81
N LEU A 138 -6.85 1.45 2.08
CA LEU A 138 -7.41 0.50 3.04
C LEU A 138 -8.86 0.10 2.68
N ILE A 139 -9.66 1.03 2.14
CA ILE A 139 -11.01 0.71 1.63
C ILE A 139 -10.94 -0.26 0.46
N LYS A 140 -9.97 -0.09 -0.46
CA LYS A 140 -9.73 -1.06 -1.53
C LYS A 140 -9.31 -2.41 -0.95
N ALA A 141 -8.38 -2.42 0.01
CA ALA A 141 -7.88 -3.63 0.66
C ALA A 141 -8.98 -4.49 1.30
N LEU A 142 -9.99 -3.86 1.93
CA LEU A 142 -11.17 -4.58 2.48
C LEU A 142 -11.93 -5.41 1.43
N ARG A 143 -11.78 -5.09 0.14
CA ARG A 143 -12.44 -5.76 -0.98
C ARG A 143 -11.56 -6.79 -1.69
N TRP A 144 -10.29 -6.90 -1.32
CA TRP A 144 -9.38 -7.84 -1.95
C TRP A 144 -9.78 -9.29 -1.62
N LYS A 145 -9.79 -10.15 -2.64
CA LYS A 145 -10.15 -11.59 -2.51
C LYS A 145 -9.12 -12.52 -3.15
N GLY A 146 -8.05 -11.97 -3.74
CA GLY A 146 -6.98 -12.74 -4.38
C GLY A 146 -5.87 -13.15 -3.41
N PRO A 147 -4.84 -13.84 -3.91
CA PRO A 147 -3.64 -14.12 -3.13
C PRO A 147 -2.91 -12.83 -2.73
N ILE A 148 -2.13 -12.89 -1.65
CA ILE A 148 -1.21 -11.82 -1.28
C ILE A 148 0.00 -11.90 -2.22
N GLY A 149 0.32 -10.81 -2.92
CA GLY A 149 1.41 -10.78 -3.89
C GLY A 149 1.29 -9.65 -4.91
N PRO A 150 1.97 -9.76 -6.07
CA PRO A 150 2.08 -8.67 -7.05
C PRO A 150 0.72 -8.13 -7.54
N SER A 151 -0.28 -8.99 -7.75
CA SER A 151 -1.61 -8.58 -8.20
C SER A 151 -2.35 -7.71 -7.18
N MET A 152 -2.19 -8.02 -5.89
CA MET A 152 -2.70 -7.20 -4.79
C MET A 152 -1.98 -5.85 -4.76
N VAL A 153 -0.65 -5.85 -4.89
CA VAL A 153 0.15 -4.62 -4.89
C VAL A 153 -0.29 -3.69 -6.01
N ALA A 154 -0.45 -4.20 -7.24
CA ALA A 154 -0.97 -3.43 -8.37
C ALA A 154 -2.38 -2.86 -8.09
N PHE A 155 -3.28 -3.69 -7.53
CA PHE A 155 -4.63 -3.28 -7.17
C PHE A 155 -4.65 -2.14 -6.11
N LEU A 156 -3.79 -2.23 -5.09
CA LEU A 156 -3.70 -1.23 -4.03
C LEU A 156 -3.03 0.07 -4.51
N ALA A 157 -1.91 -0.04 -5.23
CA ALA A 157 -1.19 1.10 -5.79
C ALA A 157 -2.00 1.87 -6.84
N GLY A 158 -3.04 1.24 -7.41
CA GLY A 158 -3.78 1.82 -8.53
C GLY A 158 -2.91 1.99 -9.78
N ALA A 159 -1.70 1.43 -9.76
CA ALA A 159 -0.73 1.41 -10.83
C ALA A 159 -0.84 0.08 -11.56
N GLN A 160 -0.58 0.11 -12.86
CA GLN A 160 -0.42 -1.12 -13.64
C GLN A 160 0.95 -1.78 -13.41
N SER A 161 1.83 -1.15 -12.64
CA SER A 161 3.12 -1.71 -12.21
C SER A 161 3.09 -2.04 -10.72
N SER A 162 3.60 -3.23 -10.39
CA SER A 162 3.83 -3.71 -9.02
C SER A 162 5.32 -3.78 -8.66
N SER A 163 6.21 -3.21 -9.48
CA SER A 163 7.65 -3.29 -9.25
C SER A 163 8.09 -2.47 -8.03
N LEU A 164 9.14 -2.92 -7.35
CA LEU A 164 9.69 -2.22 -6.19
C LEU A 164 10.16 -0.82 -6.56
N ALA A 165 10.92 -0.67 -7.66
CA ALA A 165 11.40 0.63 -8.13
C ALA A 165 10.25 1.62 -8.36
N ALA A 166 9.15 1.18 -8.98
CA ALA A 166 7.99 2.03 -9.24
C ALA A 166 7.25 2.48 -7.98
N LEU A 167 7.37 1.77 -6.86
CA LEU A 167 6.76 2.14 -5.58
C LEU A 167 7.69 2.94 -4.68
N ALA A 168 8.99 2.66 -4.74
CA ALA A 168 10.01 3.31 -3.94
C ALA A 168 10.30 4.74 -4.43
N ASP A 169 10.48 4.91 -5.73
CA ASP A 169 10.60 6.22 -6.38
C ASP A 169 9.90 6.19 -7.76
N PRO A 170 8.58 6.43 -7.79
CA PRO A 170 7.83 6.36 -9.04
C PRO A 170 8.29 7.36 -10.09
N ARG A 171 8.84 8.51 -9.67
CA ARG A 171 9.28 9.54 -10.61
C ARG A 171 10.58 9.12 -11.28
N ALA A 172 11.58 8.67 -10.51
CA ALA A 172 12.82 8.16 -11.08
C ALA A 172 12.56 6.96 -11.99
N TRP A 173 11.74 6.01 -11.53
CA TRP A 173 11.30 4.87 -12.34
C TRP A 173 10.64 5.31 -13.65
N ALA A 174 9.76 6.31 -13.61
CA ALA A 174 9.08 6.79 -14.83
C ALA A 174 10.01 7.50 -15.82
N LEU A 175 11.01 8.23 -15.32
CA LEU A 175 12.04 8.87 -16.15
C LEU A 175 12.89 7.81 -16.87
N GLU A 176 13.40 6.84 -16.12
CA GLU A 176 14.16 5.71 -16.64
C GLU A 176 13.34 4.93 -17.68
N ARG A 177 12.07 4.60 -17.35
CA ARG A 177 11.21 3.80 -18.21
C ARG A 177 10.91 4.45 -19.55
N LEU A 178 10.89 5.79 -19.60
CA LEU A 178 10.74 6.55 -20.84
C LEU A 178 12.06 6.87 -21.54
N GLY A 179 13.19 6.48 -20.97
CA GLY A 179 14.53 6.66 -21.52
C GLY A 179 15.03 8.10 -21.43
N PHE A 180 14.68 8.82 -20.36
CA PHE A 180 15.32 10.07 -19.99
C PHE A 180 16.68 9.78 -19.33
N SER A 181 17.67 10.61 -19.60
CA SER A 181 18.95 10.55 -18.91
C SER A 181 18.87 11.12 -17.49
N ASP A 182 19.85 10.81 -16.64
CA ASP A 182 19.96 11.36 -15.28
C ASP A 182 20.03 12.91 -15.25
N SER A 183 20.43 13.53 -16.36
CA SER A 183 20.46 14.98 -16.52
C SER A 183 19.09 15.61 -16.85
N GLU A 184 18.14 14.81 -17.34
CA GLU A 184 16.79 15.23 -17.76
C GLU A 184 15.75 15.02 -16.65
N THR A 185 15.97 15.61 -15.46
CA THR A 185 15.13 15.35 -14.27
C THR A 185 13.76 16.03 -14.27
N SER A 186 13.56 17.03 -15.13
CA SER A 186 12.34 17.86 -15.19
C SER A 186 11.85 18.06 -16.64
N PRO A 187 11.45 16.98 -17.33
CA PRO A 187 10.98 17.08 -18.71
C PRO A 187 9.61 17.76 -18.79
N SER A 188 9.39 18.52 -19.84
CA SER A 188 8.08 19.09 -20.16
C SER A 188 7.08 18.03 -20.59
N SER A 189 5.77 18.30 -20.44
CA SER A 189 4.69 17.40 -20.89
C SER A 189 4.79 17.03 -22.38
N ARG A 190 5.33 17.95 -23.20
CA ARG A 190 5.59 17.72 -24.63
C ARG A 190 6.72 16.71 -24.85
N GLU A 191 7.79 16.77 -24.06
CA GLU A 191 8.90 15.82 -24.11
C GLU A 191 8.49 14.43 -23.63
N VAL A 192 7.74 14.35 -22.52
CA VAL A 192 7.17 13.09 -22.02
C VAL A 192 6.32 12.43 -23.10
N SER A 193 5.44 13.19 -23.76
CA SER A 193 4.58 12.68 -24.84
C SER A 193 5.36 12.27 -26.09
N ARG A 194 6.52 12.91 -26.37
CA ARG A 194 7.42 12.52 -27.46
C ARG A 194 8.12 11.20 -27.15
N ARG A 195 8.74 11.06 -25.97
CA ARG A 195 9.43 9.84 -25.52
C ARG A 195 8.48 8.65 -25.43
N TYR A 196 7.30 8.85 -24.84
CA TYR A 196 6.25 7.83 -24.79
C TYR A 196 5.91 7.28 -26.18
N ARG A 197 5.67 8.14 -27.19
CA ARG A 197 5.38 7.69 -28.57
C ARG A 197 6.57 7.00 -29.25
N GLN A 198 7.80 7.30 -28.83
CA GLN A 198 8.99 6.63 -29.35
C GLN A 198 9.11 5.22 -28.76
N GLN A 199 8.99 5.08 -27.44
CA GLN A 199 9.03 3.78 -26.75
C GLN A 199 7.83 2.90 -27.10
N MET A 200 6.64 3.49 -27.28
CA MET A 200 5.45 2.74 -27.67
C MET A 200 5.62 2.07 -29.03
N ARG A 201 6.33 2.71 -29.97
CA ARG A 201 6.60 2.14 -31.29
C ARG A 201 7.54 0.94 -31.24
N SER A 202 8.46 0.86 -30.28
CA SER A 202 9.38 -0.27 -30.16
C SER A 202 8.77 -1.49 -29.45
N VAL A 203 7.75 -1.30 -28.61
CA VAL A 203 7.08 -2.41 -27.89
C VAL A 203 5.84 -2.93 -28.60
N HIS A 204 5.32 -2.19 -29.59
CA HIS A 204 4.09 -2.59 -30.27
C HIS A 204 4.33 -3.81 -31.18
N PRO A 205 3.50 -4.88 -31.09
CA PRO A 205 3.70 -6.08 -31.89
C PRO A 205 3.70 -5.84 -33.41
N ASP A 206 2.86 -4.91 -33.89
CA ASP A 206 2.82 -4.49 -35.31
C ASP A 206 4.14 -3.88 -35.83
N HIS A 207 5.12 -3.63 -34.95
CA HIS A 207 6.43 -3.09 -35.29
C HIS A 207 7.59 -4.00 -34.86
N GLY A 208 7.33 -5.28 -34.61
CA GLY A 208 8.36 -6.30 -34.33
C GLY A 208 8.65 -6.53 -32.84
N GLY A 209 7.75 -6.10 -31.95
CA GLY A 209 7.84 -6.43 -30.52
C GLY A 209 7.45 -7.88 -30.23
N ASP A 210 8.05 -8.47 -29.19
CA ASP A 210 7.68 -9.81 -28.71
C ASP A 210 6.25 -9.82 -28.18
N HIS A 211 5.41 -10.68 -28.75
CA HIS A 211 3.96 -10.69 -28.50
C HIS A 211 3.61 -11.03 -27.04
N GLU A 212 4.45 -11.81 -26.34
CA GLU A 212 4.18 -12.23 -24.96
C GLU A 212 4.40 -11.09 -23.95
N ASP A 213 5.44 -10.28 -24.13
CA ASP A 213 5.81 -9.20 -23.20
C ASP A 213 5.26 -7.82 -23.57
N ALA A 214 4.80 -7.63 -24.81
CA ALA A 214 4.29 -6.35 -25.30
C ALA A 214 3.20 -5.77 -24.40
N SER A 215 2.27 -6.59 -23.90
CA SER A 215 1.17 -6.12 -23.03
C SER A 215 1.67 -5.56 -21.70
N ALA A 216 2.68 -6.18 -21.08
CA ALA A 216 3.26 -5.68 -19.84
C ALA A 216 4.02 -4.37 -20.09
N ALA A 217 4.85 -4.35 -21.13
CA ALA A 217 5.63 -3.17 -21.50
C ALA A 217 4.76 -1.95 -21.86
N ILE A 218 3.65 -2.15 -22.59
CA ILE A 218 2.69 -1.09 -22.92
C ILE A 218 2.07 -0.48 -21.66
N ARG A 219 1.70 -1.32 -20.69
CA ARG A 219 1.11 -0.88 -19.41
C ARG A 219 2.08 -0.05 -18.59
N GLU A 220 3.34 -0.47 -18.50
CA GLU A 220 4.38 0.28 -17.81
C GLU A 220 4.66 1.64 -18.47
N LEU A 221 4.73 1.71 -19.80
CA LEU A 221 4.92 2.97 -20.52
C LEU A 221 3.74 3.93 -20.30
N ALA A 222 2.51 3.42 -20.29
CA ALA A 222 1.33 4.22 -20.00
C ALA A 222 1.36 4.77 -18.57
N GLU A 223 1.80 3.96 -17.61
CA GLU A 223 1.93 4.35 -16.21
C GLU A 223 3.05 5.38 -15.98
N ALA A 224 4.22 5.19 -16.59
CA ALA A 224 5.32 6.15 -16.54
C ALA A 224 4.90 7.53 -17.09
N ARG A 225 4.19 7.55 -18.22
CA ARG A 225 3.59 8.79 -18.75
C ARG A 225 2.61 9.42 -17.76
N ARG A 226 1.74 8.62 -17.14
CA ARG A 226 0.74 9.11 -16.16
C ARG A 226 1.42 9.77 -14.97
N ILE A 227 2.49 9.18 -14.44
CA ILE A 227 3.24 9.72 -13.30
C ILE A 227 3.86 11.08 -13.65
N LEU A 228 4.57 11.19 -14.78
CA LEU A 228 5.26 12.42 -15.16
C LEU A 228 4.34 13.55 -15.67
N THR A 229 3.07 13.27 -15.93
CA THR A 229 2.09 14.28 -16.40
C THR A 229 1.06 14.69 -15.36
N LYS A 230 1.03 14.03 -14.20
CA LYS A 230 0.17 14.38 -13.06
C LYS A 230 0.78 15.44 -12.13
N SER A 231 2.03 15.87 -12.37
CA SER A 231 2.71 16.92 -11.59
C SER A 231 2.25 18.31 -11.97
#